data_AF-A0A9D2CYU8-F1
#
_entry.id   AF-A0A9D2CYU8-F1
#
_cell.length_a   1.000
_cell.length_b   1.000
_cell.length_c   1.000
_cell.angle_alpha   90.00
_cell.angle_beta   90.00
_cell.angle_gamma   90.00
#
_symmetry.space_group_name_H-M   'P 1'
#
loop_
_entity.id
_entity.type
_entity.pdbx_description
1 polymer ?
#
loop_
_entity_poly.entity_id
_entity_poly.type
_entity_poly.pdbx_seq_one_letter_code
_entity_poly.pdbx_strand_id
1 'polypeptide(L)'
;MTLFSIALCRAAQRYAKGRIMLKSYNRHMIGLERGKVTLYIHNPVWNTEAARTIKVLKEILGDIATETEHVGSTAVNTIMAKPIIDIALAVPNFTDIIGYNSKLELHGFYYRYAMDRFNNIFRGEIDLTSNNIRQLLYACGGYYDGSNKLQTHFIHVVKTESTEWRNYIKFRDHLNTHPLVAKEYENLKIMLYRKYADNREEYTAHKRDFIQRILNSI
;
A
#
# COMPACT_ATOMS: atom_id res chain seq x y z
N MET A 1 -17.71 -25.73 30.42
CA MET A 1 -16.80 -24.65 29.96
C MET A 1 -15.62 -24.62 30.92
N THR A 2 -14.47 -25.16 30.51
CA THR A 2 -13.32 -25.39 31.38
C THR A 2 -12.56 -24.09 31.70
N LEU A 3 -11.96 -24.04 32.90
CA LEU A 3 -11.15 -22.92 33.42
C LEU A 3 -10.05 -22.42 32.45
N PHE A 4 -9.66 -23.24 31.48
CA PHE A 4 -8.72 -22.90 30.40
C PHE A 4 -9.24 -21.79 29.46
N SER A 5 -10.54 -21.76 29.13
CA SER A 5 -11.12 -20.75 28.23
C SER A 5 -11.19 -19.36 28.87
N ILE A 6 -11.33 -19.28 30.19
CA ILE A 6 -11.40 -18.00 30.92
C ILE A 6 -9.99 -17.38 31.06
N ALA A 7 -8.96 -18.21 31.21
CA ALA A 7 -7.57 -17.76 31.29
C ALA A 7 -7.05 -17.14 29.98
N LEU A 8 -7.37 -17.76 28.83
CA LEU A 8 -7.06 -17.18 27.51
C LEU A 8 -7.79 -15.86 27.28
N CYS A 9 -9.05 -15.76 27.71
CA CYS A 9 -9.85 -14.55 27.60
C CYS A 9 -9.29 -13.39 28.43
N ARG A 10 -8.77 -13.67 29.64
CA ARG A 10 -8.13 -12.68 30.51
C ARG A 10 -6.73 -12.27 30.02
N ALA A 11 -5.98 -13.17 29.37
CA ALA A 11 -4.70 -12.85 28.74
C ALA A 11 -4.88 -11.93 27.52
N ALA A 12 -5.90 -12.17 26.69
CA ALA A 12 -6.26 -11.29 25.57
C ALA A 12 -6.70 -9.89 26.04
N GLN A 13 -7.47 -9.80 27.15
CA GLN A 13 -7.85 -8.52 27.74
C GLN A 13 -6.70 -7.76 28.40
N ARG A 14 -5.69 -8.46 28.96
CA ARG A 14 -4.49 -7.81 29.51
C ARG A 14 -3.55 -7.28 28.42
N TYR A 15 -3.43 -7.95 27.28
CA TYR A 15 -2.69 -7.44 26.13
C TYR A 15 -3.30 -6.16 25.51
N ALA A 16 -4.62 -5.98 25.65
CA ALA A 16 -5.33 -4.78 25.19
C ALA A 16 -5.07 -3.52 26.04
N LYS A 17 -4.45 -3.64 27.23
CA LYS A 17 -4.16 -2.49 28.11
C LYS A 17 -2.89 -1.69 27.74
N GLY A 18 -2.16 -2.10 26.70
CA GLY A 18 -1.06 -1.33 26.10
C GLY A 18 -1.38 -0.85 24.68
N ARG A 19 -2.29 0.13 24.55
CA ARG A 19 -2.61 0.91 23.33
C ARG A 19 -2.43 0.18 21.97
N ILE A 20 -3.10 -0.95 21.78
CA ILE A 20 -3.55 -1.34 20.43
C ILE A 20 -5.06 -1.21 20.47
N MET A 21 -5.56 -0.09 19.96
CA MET A 21 -7.00 0.07 19.80
C MET A 21 -7.41 -0.84 18.64
N LEU A 22 -7.85 -2.05 18.97
CA LEU A 22 -8.56 -2.95 18.06
C LEU A 22 -9.87 -2.25 17.69
N LYS A 23 -9.84 -1.35 16.70
CA LYS A 23 -11.07 -0.75 16.17
C LYS A 23 -11.84 -1.86 15.46
N SER A 24 -13.09 -2.05 15.90
CA SER A 24 -14.04 -3.04 15.39
C SER A 24 -14.17 -3.02 13.88
N TYR A 25 -14.61 -4.15 13.32
CA TYR A 25 -14.95 -4.36 11.91
C TYR A 25 -15.90 -3.27 11.40
N ASN A 26 -15.36 -2.24 10.75
CA ASN A 26 -16.15 -1.26 10.03
C ASN A 26 -16.16 -1.69 8.57
N ARG A 27 -17.32 -2.17 8.09
CA ARG A 27 -17.50 -2.87 6.81
C ARG A 27 -17.02 -2.09 5.58
N HIS A 28 -16.79 -0.78 5.72
CA HIS A 28 -16.49 0.13 4.62
C HIS A 28 -15.20 0.94 4.78
N MET A 29 -14.34 0.65 5.76
CA MET A 29 -13.18 1.53 5.96
C MET A 29 -12.04 1.26 4.98
N ILE A 30 -12.01 2.12 3.98
CA ILE A 30 -10.86 2.41 3.14
C ILE A 30 -10.43 3.85 3.44
N GLY A 31 -9.13 4.00 3.64
CA GLY A 31 -8.44 5.25 3.84
C GLY A 31 -8.10 5.59 5.29
N LEU A 32 -7.14 6.49 5.42
CA LEU A 32 -6.73 7.11 6.68
C LEU A 32 -6.48 8.59 6.45
N GLU A 33 -6.60 9.39 7.51
CA GLU A 33 -6.10 10.75 7.48
C GLU A 33 -4.61 10.76 7.12
N ARG A 34 -4.21 11.70 6.26
CA ARG A 34 -2.83 11.76 5.77
C ARG A 34 -1.86 11.95 6.95
N GLY A 35 -0.80 11.15 6.96
CA GLY A 35 0.23 11.18 8.02
C GLY A 35 -0.07 10.27 9.21
N LYS A 36 -1.32 9.78 9.36
CA LYS A 36 -1.68 8.84 10.44
C LYS A 36 -1.39 7.40 10.06
N VAL A 37 -1.09 6.59 11.07
CA VAL A 37 -0.97 5.14 10.96
C VAL A 37 -2.03 4.51 11.86
N THR A 38 -2.81 3.57 11.33
CA THR A 38 -3.68 2.70 12.12
C THR A 38 -3.82 1.38 11.36
N LEU A 39 -3.71 0.26 12.08
CA LEU A 39 -3.79 -1.08 11.51
C LEU A 39 -5.15 -1.70 11.80
N TYR A 40 -5.70 -2.39 10.82
CA TYR A 40 -6.97 -3.11 10.90
C TYR A 40 -6.75 -4.57 10.53
N ILE A 41 -7.60 -5.45 11.07
CA ILE A 41 -7.72 -6.83 10.61
C ILE A 41 -8.01 -6.81 9.11
N HIS A 42 -7.44 -7.77 8.38
CA HIS A 42 -7.65 -7.88 6.95
C HIS A 42 -9.15 -7.88 6.61
N ASN A 43 -9.53 -7.11 5.60
CA ASN A 43 -10.90 -7.01 5.14
C ASN A 43 -10.99 -7.34 3.64
N PRO A 44 -11.76 -8.38 3.25
CA PRO A 44 -11.92 -8.76 1.84
C PRO A 44 -12.42 -7.65 0.91
N VAL A 45 -13.10 -6.61 1.44
CA VAL A 45 -13.53 -5.44 0.66
C VAL A 45 -12.36 -4.73 -0.03
N TRP A 46 -11.14 -4.87 0.50
CA TRP A 46 -9.94 -4.30 -0.11
C TRP A 46 -9.64 -4.93 -1.47
N ASN A 47 -9.89 -6.24 -1.64
CA ASN A 47 -9.73 -6.92 -2.93
C ASN A 47 -10.79 -6.45 -3.94
N THR A 48 -12.04 -6.26 -3.46
CA THR A 48 -13.12 -5.71 -4.29
C THR A 48 -12.81 -4.29 -4.75
N GLU A 49 -12.33 -3.43 -3.86
CA GLU A 49 -11.96 -2.06 -4.22
C GLU A 49 -10.76 -2.02 -5.17
N ALA A 50 -9.73 -2.85 -4.93
CA ALA A 50 -8.59 -2.93 -5.83
C ALA A 50 -9.01 -3.35 -7.24
N ALA A 51 -9.87 -4.37 -7.37
CA ALA A 51 -10.39 -4.82 -8.66
C ALA A 51 -11.21 -3.71 -9.36
N ARG A 52 -12.03 -2.97 -8.62
CA ARG A 52 -12.79 -1.82 -9.13
C ARG A 52 -11.84 -0.73 -9.65
N THR A 53 -10.83 -0.36 -8.88
CA THR A 53 -9.86 0.68 -9.23
C THR A 53 -8.99 0.26 -10.43
N ILE A 54 -8.58 -1.01 -10.50
CA ILE A 54 -7.88 -1.58 -11.66
C ILE A 54 -8.74 -1.46 -12.92
N LYS A 55 -10.03 -1.79 -12.84
CA LYS A 55 -10.94 -1.66 -13.98
C LYS A 55 -11.00 -0.21 -14.49
N VAL A 56 -11.14 0.76 -13.59
CA VAL A 56 -11.16 2.19 -13.95
C VAL A 56 -9.84 2.62 -14.61
N LEU A 57 -8.69 2.20 -14.06
CA LEU A 57 -7.38 2.51 -14.66
C LEU A 57 -7.26 1.95 -16.08
N LYS A 58 -7.72 0.72 -16.32
CA LYS A 58 -7.74 0.11 -17.66
C LYS A 58 -8.66 0.86 -18.63
N GLU A 59 -9.83 1.29 -18.18
CA GLU A 59 -10.75 2.11 -19.00
C GLU A 59 -10.16 3.48 -19.37
N ILE A 60 -9.34 4.06 -18.48
CA ILE A 60 -8.70 5.36 -18.72
C ILE A 60 -7.51 5.22 -19.68
N LEU A 61 -6.64 4.24 -19.42
CA LEU A 61 -5.29 4.12 -20.00
C LEU A 61 -5.22 3.17 -21.20
N GLY A 62 -6.18 2.27 -21.37
CA GLY A 62 -6.18 1.27 -22.43
C GLY A 62 -4.90 0.43 -22.42
N ASP A 63 -4.32 0.20 -23.60
CA ASP A 63 -3.16 -0.67 -23.79
C ASP A 63 -1.85 -0.12 -23.20
N ILE A 64 -1.83 1.15 -22.75
CA ILE A 64 -0.67 1.73 -22.06
C ILE A 64 -0.46 1.02 -20.72
N ALA A 65 -1.53 0.65 -20.03
CA ALA A 65 -1.48 -0.14 -18.80
C ALA A 65 -1.31 -1.62 -19.15
N THR A 66 -0.07 -2.02 -19.42
CA THR A 66 0.29 -3.38 -19.86
C THR A 66 -0.09 -4.43 -18.82
N GLU A 67 0.17 -4.14 -17.54
CA GLU A 67 -0.18 -5.00 -16.42
C GLU A 67 -0.63 -4.17 -15.22
N THR A 68 -1.56 -4.70 -14.42
CA THR A 68 -2.07 -4.03 -13.22
C THR A 68 -2.45 -5.03 -12.16
N GLU A 69 -1.93 -4.87 -10.94
CA GLU A 69 -2.05 -5.85 -9.87
C GLU A 69 -2.32 -5.18 -8.52
N HIS A 70 -3.17 -5.80 -7.70
CA HIS A 70 -3.34 -5.41 -6.29
C HIS A 70 -2.13 -5.88 -5.49
N VAL A 71 -1.46 -4.95 -4.81
CA VAL A 71 -0.19 -5.19 -4.10
C VAL A 71 -0.23 -4.56 -2.71
N GLY A 72 0.92 -4.56 -2.02
CA GLY A 72 1.03 -4.03 -0.67
C GLY A 72 0.37 -4.92 0.38
N SER A 73 0.26 -4.42 1.61
CA SER A 73 -0.25 -5.23 2.72
C SER A 73 -1.74 -5.55 2.62
N THR A 74 -2.53 -4.73 1.91
CA THR A 74 -3.97 -4.98 1.74
C THR A 74 -4.26 -6.13 0.78
N ALA A 75 -3.29 -6.53 -0.05
CA ALA A 75 -3.34 -7.72 -0.90
C ALA A 75 -2.87 -9.01 -0.21
N VAL A 76 -2.50 -8.94 1.08
CA VAL A 76 -2.09 -10.11 1.87
C VAL A 76 -3.19 -10.45 2.87
N ASN A 77 -3.82 -11.60 2.68
CA ASN A 77 -5.09 -11.95 3.34
C ASN A 77 -4.96 -12.26 4.84
N THR A 78 -3.74 -12.55 5.29
CA THR A 78 -3.47 -13.10 6.62
C THR A 78 -2.91 -12.07 7.61
N ILE A 79 -2.72 -10.82 7.21
CA ILE A 79 -2.06 -9.79 8.02
C ILE A 79 -2.90 -8.53 8.19
N MET A 80 -2.73 -7.87 9.33
CA MET A 80 -3.26 -6.53 9.57
C MET A 80 -2.58 -5.51 8.65
N ALA A 81 -3.35 -4.55 8.16
CA ALA A 81 -2.84 -3.52 7.25
C ALA A 81 -3.44 -2.14 7.58
N LYS A 82 -2.76 -1.10 7.09
CA LYS A 82 -3.44 0.18 6.90
C LYS A 82 -4.47 -0.02 5.78
N PRO A 83 -5.69 0.51 5.89
CA PRO A 83 -6.72 0.33 4.89
C PRO A 83 -6.47 1.25 3.67
N ILE A 84 -5.25 1.24 3.14
CA ILE A 84 -4.85 1.99 1.95
C ILE A 84 -4.56 0.96 0.87
N ILE A 85 -5.23 1.06 -0.26
CA ILE A 85 -5.09 0.13 -1.37
C ILE A 85 -3.86 0.53 -2.19
N ASP A 86 -2.91 -0.39 -2.34
CA ASP A 86 -1.73 -0.18 -3.18
C ASP A 86 -1.92 -0.98 -4.47
N ILE A 87 -1.79 -0.33 -5.64
CA ILE A 87 -1.88 -0.98 -6.95
C ILE A 87 -0.54 -0.78 -7.66
N ALA A 88 0.03 -1.86 -8.18
CA ALA A 88 1.13 -1.78 -9.14
C ALA A 88 0.54 -1.66 -10.54
N LEU A 89 1.05 -0.72 -11.33
CA LEU A 89 0.66 -0.51 -12.71
C LEU A 89 1.93 -0.43 -13.58
N ALA A 90 2.04 -1.33 -14.54
CA ALA A 90 3.14 -1.36 -15.48
C ALA A 90 2.79 -0.53 -16.72
N VAL A 91 3.77 0.23 -17.20
CA VAL A 91 3.72 0.94 -18.49
C VAL A 91 5.04 0.75 -19.25
N PRO A 92 5.03 0.76 -20.60
CA PRO A 92 6.27 0.72 -21.36
C PRO A 92 7.14 1.96 -21.09
N ASN A 93 6.55 3.16 -21.15
CA ASN A 93 7.22 4.42 -20.87
C ASN A 93 6.39 5.31 -19.94
N PHE A 94 7.08 6.05 -19.07
CA PHE A 94 6.42 7.00 -18.16
C PHE A 94 5.82 8.21 -18.89
N THR A 95 6.36 8.59 -20.04
CA THR A 95 5.81 9.65 -20.89
C THR A 95 4.37 9.34 -21.31
N ASP A 96 4.06 8.07 -21.55
CA ASP A 96 2.77 7.63 -22.08
C ASP A 96 1.66 7.90 -21.07
N ILE A 97 1.88 7.60 -19.79
CA ILE A 97 0.89 7.86 -18.73
C ILE A 97 0.83 9.32 -18.31
N ILE A 98 1.93 10.06 -18.43
CA ILE A 98 1.95 11.49 -18.05
C ILE A 98 1.05 12.31 -18.97
N GLY A 99 0.93 11.93 -20.25
CA GLY A 99 -0.07 12.51 -21.16
C GLY A 99 -1.53 12.32 -20.71
N TYR A 100 -1.79 11.38 -19.79
CA TYR A 100 -3.12 11.11 -19.23
C TYR A 100 -3.37 11.81 -17.90
N ASN A 101 -2.43 12.60 -17.37
CA ASN A 101 -2.55 13.23 -16.05
C ASN A 101 -3.88 13.97 -15.86
N SER A 102 -4.28 14.80 -16.82
CA SER A 102 -5.56 15.54 -16.72
C SER A 102 -6.77 14.60 -16.67
N LYS A 103 -6.77 13.52 -17.47
CA LYS A 103 -7.87 12.53 -17.48
C LYS A 103 -7.88 11.70 -16.19
N LEU A 104 -6.70 11.32 -15.69
CA LEU A 104 -6.51 10.61 -14.42
C LEU A 104 -6.99 11.47 -13.24
N GLU A 105 -6.65 12.75 -13.22
CA GLU A 105 -7.05 13.70 -12.19
C GLU A 105 -8.58 13.88 -12.15
N LEU A 106 -9.24 13.99 -13.32
CA LEU A 106 -10.70 14.01 -13.43
C LEU A 106 -11.38 12.76 -12.83
N HIS A 107 -10.66 11.64 -12.72
CA HIS A 107 -11.13 10.39 -12.12
C HIS A 107 -10.58 10.17 -10.70
N GLY A 108 -9.96 11.18 -10.08
CA GLY A 108 -9.48 11.14 -8.70
C GLY A 108 -8.10 10.49 -8.51
N PHE A 109 -7.31 10.37 -9.57
CA PHE A 109 -5.91 9.90 -9.51
C PHE A 109 -4.95 11.08 -9.62
N TYR A 110 -4.36 11.46 -8.49
CA TYR A 110 -3.53 12.66 -8.40
C TYR A 110 -2.05 12.30 -8.44
N TYR A 111 -1.32 12.85 -9.41
CA TYR A 111 0.12 12.68 -9.49
C TYR A 111 0.82 13.27 -8.25
N ARG A 112 1.78 12.54 -7.68
CA ARG A 112 2.47 12.93 -6.44
C ARG A 112 3.93 13.28 -6.66
N TYR A 113 4.66 12.36 -7.29
CA TYR A 113 6.09 12.46 -7.50
C TYR A 113 6.61 11.35 -8.42
N ALA A 114 7.80 11.58 -8.97
CA ALA A 114 8.66 10.56 -9.54
C ALA A 114 9.78 10.22 -8.55
N MET A 115 10.31 9.01 -8.65
CA MET A 115 11.41 8.54 -7.83
C MET A 115 12.45 7.84 -8.70
N ASP A 116 13.73 8.20 -8.49
CA ASP A 116 14.84 7.56 -9.18
C ASP A 116 15.34 6.29 -8.47
N ARG A 117 16.35 5.65 -9.07
CA ARG A 117 17.03 4.46 -8.51
C ARG A 117 17.72 4.69 -7.16
N PHE A 118 18.05 5.93 -6.83
CA PHE A 118 18.69 6.30 -5.56
C PHE A 118 17.67 6.67 -4.48
N ASN A 119 16.37 6.68 -4.81
CA ASN A 119 15.25 7.11 -3.96
C ASN A 119 15.14 8.62 -3.79
N ASN A 120 15.74 9.41 -4.69
CA ASN A 120 15.48 10.83 -4.75
C ASN A 120 14.04 11.06 -5.27
N ILE A 121 13.32 11.97 -4.62
CA ILE A 121 11.92 12.29 -4.93
C ILE A 121 11.88 13.59 -5.73
N PHE A 122 11.25 13.56 -6.89
CA PHE A 122 11.05 14.69 -7.79
C PHE A 122 9.57 15.06 -7.84
N ARG A 123 9.24 16.34 -7.70
CA ARG A 123 7.86 16.86 -7.70
C ARG A 123 7.72 17.95 -8.77
N GLY A 124 6.52 18.12 -9.30
CA GLY A 124 6.23 19.11 -10.34
C GLY A 124 6.56 18.60 -11.74
N GLU A 125 6.93 19.53 -12.62
CA GLU A 125 7.39 19.24 -13.98
C GLU A 125 8.75 18.55 -13.91
N ILE A 126 8.86 17.37 -14.53
CA ILE A 126 10.04 16.51 -14.43
C ILE A 126 10.41 16.07 -15.83
N ASP A 127 11.68 16.21 -16.15
CA ASP A 127 12.25 15.58 -17.32
C ASP A 127 12.40 14.07 -17.05
N LEU A 128 11.50 13.30 -17.66
CA LEU A 128 11.44 11.84 -17.57
C LEU A 128 12.49 11.16 -18.47
N THR A 129 13.17 11.92 -19.33
CA THR A 129 14.17 11.41 -20.28
C THR A 129 15.59 11.48 -19.72
N SER A 130 15.87 12.46 -18.84
CA SER A 130 17.21 12.66 -18.25
C SER A 130 17.43 12.01 -16.89
N ASN A 131 16.35 11.64 -16.20
CA ASN A 131 16.44 11.03 -14.88
C ASN A 131 16.24 9.51 -14.99
N ASN A 132 17.07 8.74 -14.28
CA ASN A 132 16.92 7.30 -14.10
C ASN A 132 15.70 7.01 -13.18
N ILE A 133 14.53 7.54 -13.55
CA ILE A 133 13.25 7.33 -12.89
C ILE A 133 12.93 5.85 -12.95
N ARG A 134 12.55 5.30 -11.81
CA ARG A 134 12.13 3.91 -11.68
C ARG A 134 10.67 3.76 -11.33
N GLN A 135 10.05 4.81 -10.81
CA GLN A 135 8.66 4.77 -10.37
C GLN A 135 8.02 6.16 -10.36
N LEU A 136 6.76 6.24 -10.79
CA LEU A 136 5.85 7.34 -10.48
C LEU A 136 4.88 6.91 -9.39
N LEU A 137 4.40 7.88 -8.60
CA LEU A 137 3.34 7.65 -7.63
C LEU A 137 2.15 8.55 -7.93
N TYR A 138 0.97 7.93 -8.03
CA TYR A 138 -0.31 8.60 -7.93
C TYR A 138 -0.98 8.22 -6.61
N ALA A 139 -1.87 9.08 -6.12
CA ALA A 139 -2.64 8.83 -4.92
C ALA A 139 -4.08 9.27 -5.09
N CYS A 140 -4.97 8.65 -4.32
CA CYS A 140 -6.40 8.95 -4.34
C CYS A 140 -6.95 9.19 -2.93
N GLY A 141 -8.16 9.73 -2.88
CA GLY A 141 -8.92 9.98 -1.66
C GLY A 141 -9.33 11.44 -1.54
N GLY A 142 -10.31 11.71 -0.68
CA GLY A 142 -10.88 13.06 -0.57
C GLY A 142 -9.92 14.12 -0.04
N TYR A 143 -8.75 13.71 0.49
CA TYR A 143 -7.65 14.64 0.80
C TYR A 143 -7.23 15.47 -0.43
N TYR A 144 -7.34 14.90 -1.63
CA TYR A 144 -6.81 15.49 -2.86
C TYR A 144 -7.78 16.42 -3.59
N ASP A 145 -9.08 16.10 -3.55
CA ASP A 145 -10.14 16.96 -4.09
C ASP A 145 -10.73 17.91 -3.03
N GLY A 146 -10.32 17.78 -1.77
CA GLY A 146 -10.81 18.58 -0.65
C GLY A 146 -12.15 18.10 -0.06
N SER A 147 -12.73 17.00 -0.56
CA SER A 147 -14.01 16.47 -0.07
C SER A 147 -13.94 15.88 1.34
N ASN A 148 -12.77 15.40 1.76
CA ASN A 148 -12.52 14.94 3.14
C ASN A 148 -11.01 14.90 3.45
N LYS A 149 -10.62 14.31 4.58
CA LYS A 149 -9.21 14.24 5.02
C LYS A 149 -8.52 12.93 4.67
N LEU A 150 -9.20 12.00 4.02
CA LEU A 150 -8.76 10.63 3.85
C LEU A 150 -7.94 10.45 2.57
N GLN A 151 -6.85 9.69 2.69
CA GLN A 151 -6.12 9.11 1.58
C GLN A 151 -6.44 7.62 1.50
N THR A 152 -6.86 7.14 0.34
CA THR A 152 -7.42 5.79 0.15
C THR A 152 -6.54 4.87 -0.70
N HIS A 153 -5.88 5.39 -1.73
CA HIS A 153 -5.11 4.56 -2.66
C HIS A 153 -3.71 5.11 -2.93
N PHE A 154 -2.83 4.22 -3.35
CA PHE A 154 -1.60 4.51 -4.07
C PHE A 154 -1.52 3.69 -5.34
N ILE A 155 -1.20 4.36 -6.45
CA ILE A 155 -0.89 3.70 -7.72
C ILE A 155 0.61 3.85 -7.95
N HIS A 156 1.32 2.74 -7.87
CA HIS A 156 2.74 2.61 -8.12
C HIS A 156 2.94 2.31 -9.60
N VAL A 157 3.31 3.34 -10.36
CA VAL A 157 3.53 3.19 -11.79
C VAL A 157 5.00 2.89 -12.03
N VAL A 158 5.28 1.77 -12.67
CA VAL A 158 6.63 1.24 -12.92
C VAL A 158 6.77 0.82 -14.37
N LYS A 159 7.99 0.55 -14.84
CA LYS A 159 8.18 0.04 -16.20
C LYS A 159 7.73 -1.42 -16.30
N THR A 160 7.15 -1.80 -17.43
CA THR A 160 6.89 -3.20 -17.80
C THR A 160 8.15 -4.04 -17.58
N GLU A 161 8.01 -5.21 -16.96
CA GLU A 161 9.10 -6.12 -16.64
C GLU A 161 10.25 -5.52 -15.78
N SER A 162 10.04 -4.38 -15.12
CA SER A 162 11.09 -3.79 -14.27
C SER A 162 11.31 -4.58 -12.98
N THR A 163 12.44 -4.32 -12.32
CA THR A 163 12.72 -4.87 -11.00
C THR A 163 11.66 -4.44 -9.98
N GLU A 164 11.15 -3.22 -10.06
CA GLU A 164 10.08 -2.72 -9.19
C GLU A 164 8.79 -3.50 -9.38
N TRP A 165 8.37 -3.74 -10.63
CA TRP A 165 7.22 -4.58 -10.94
C TRP A 165 7.36 -5.96 -10.29
N ARG A 166 8.46 -6.66 -10.60
CA ARG A 166 8.72 -7.99 -10.04
C ARG A 166 8.75 -7.98 -8.52
N ASN A 167 9.35 -6.96 -7.90
CA ASN A 167 9.43 -6.86 -6.44
C ASN A 167 8.05 -6.72 -5.79
N TYR A 168 7.14 -5.93 -6.37
CA TYR A 168 5.78 -5.80 -5.84
C TYR A 168 5.05 -7.15 -5.85
N ILE A 169 5.12 -7.86 -6.98
CA ILE A 169 4.46 -9.16 -7.16
C ILE A 169 5.09 -10.23 -6.26
N LYS A 170 6.42 -10.41 -6.34
CA LYS A 170 7.17 -11.38 -5.54
C LYS A 170 6.94 -11.21 -4.05
N PHE A 171 6.99 -9.97 -3.54
CA PHE A 171 6.80 -9.74 -2.11
C PHE A 171 5.37 -10.08 -1.66
N ARG A 172 4.35 -9.64 -2.40
CA ARG A 172 2.94 -9.98 -2.11
C ARG A 172 2.75 -11.50 -2.10
N ASP A 173 3.16 -12.17 -3.18
CA ASP A 173 2.92 -13.60 -3.37
C ASP A 173 3.66 -14.41 -2.31
N HIS A 174 4.91 -14.06 -2.03
CA HIS A 174 5.68 -14.71 -0.98
C HIS A 174 4.99 -14.62 0.39
N LEU A 175 4.45 -13.46 0.78
CA LEU A 175 3.72 -13.34 2.04
C LEU A 175 2.40 -14.13 2.03
N ASN A 176 1.70 -14.22 0.90
CA ASN A 176 0.48 -15.02 0.81
C ASN A 176 0.75 -16.53 0.88
N THR A 177 1.88 -17.02 0.36
CA THR A 177 2.22 -18.44 0.38
C THR A 177 3.08 -18.87 1.58
N HIS A 178 3.60 -17.93 2.39
CA HIS A 178 4.43 -18.21 3.57
C HIS A 178 3.84 -17.57 4.83
N PRO A 179 2.85 -18.22 5.49
CA PRO A 179 2.14 -17.64 6.62
C PRO A 179 3.03 -17.22 7.81
N LEU A 180 4.12 -17.94 8.06
CA LEU A 180 5.07 -17.60 9.12
C LEU A 180 5.81 -16.28 8.81
N VAL A 181 6.26 -16.09 7.57
CA VAL A 181 6.91 -14.85 7.12
C VAL A 181 5.91 -13.68 7.13
N ALA A 182 4.68 -13.92 6.71
CA ALA A 182 3.59 -12.94 6.82
C ALA A 182 3.37 -12.50 8.28
N LYS A 183 3.40 -13.45 9.21
CA LYS A 183 3.25 -13.15 10.64
C LYS A 183 4.42 -12.35 11.19
N GLU A 184 5.66 -12.65 10.79
CA GLU A 184 6.83 -11.83 11.14
C GLU A 184 6.67 -10.38 10.65
N TYR A 185 6.23 -10.21 9.40
CA TYR A 185 5.99 -8.89 8.82
C TYR A 185 4.88 -8.12 9.56
N GLU A 186 3.80 -8.81 9.95
CA GLU A 186 2.74 -8.23 10.78
C GLU A 186 3.28 -7.78 12.15
N ASN A 187 4.04 -8.64 12.84
CA ASN A 187 4.61 -8.33 14.14
C ASN A 187 5.52 -7.09 14.07
N LEU A 188 6.37 -6.99 13.03
CA LEU A 188 7.16 -5.78 12.76
C LEU A 188 6.27 -4.56 12.60
N LYS A 189 5.20 -4.64 11.78
CA LYS A 189 4.26 -3.52 11.59
C LYS A 189 3.59 -3.10 12.90
N ILE A 190 3.21 -4.04 13.76
CA ILE A 190 2.61 -3.73 15.06
C ILE A 190 3.62 -3.02 15.97
N MET A 191 4.87 -3.49 16.01
CA MET A 191 5.96 -2.85 16.75
C MET A 191 6.22 -1.42 16.28
N LEU A 192 6.33 -1.21 14.96
CA LEU A 192 6.55 0.11 14.37
C LEU A 192 5.37 1.04 14.60
N TYR A 193 4.13 0.52 14.53
CA TYR A 193 2.94 1.31 14.83
C TYR A 193 2.96 1.84 16.27
N ARG A 194 3.37 1.03 17.25
CA ARG A 194 3.49 1.47 18.65
C ARG A 194 4.52 2.59 18.84
N LYS A 195 5.59 2.61 18.04
CA LYS A 195 6.68 3.59 18.13
C LYS A 195 6.42 4.87 17.31
N TYR A 196 5.77 4.73 16.16
CA TYR A 196 5.67 5.77 15.13
C TYR A 196 4.23 6.03 14.65
N ALA A 197 3.23 5.88 15.53
CA ALA A 197 1.81 6.04 15.18
C ALA A 197 1.49 7.38 14.49
N ASP A 198 2.15 8.45 14.92
CA ASP A 198 2.00 9.81 14.39
C ASP A 198 3.09 10.21 13.38
N ASN A 199 4.05 9.31 13.09
CA ASN A 199 5.10 9.53 12.10
C ASN A 199 5.07 8.42 11.04
N ARG A 200 4.24 8.62 10.03
CA ARG A 200 4.08 7.68 8.92
C ARG A 200 5.38 7.45 8.13
N GLU A 201 6.23 8.45 8.02
CA GLU A 201 7.48 8.35 7.26
C GLU A 201 8.43 7.38 7.95
N GLU A 202 8.65 7.55 9.26
CA GLU A 202 9.45 6.64 10.08
C GLU A 202 8.89 5.22 10.10
N TYR A 203 7.57 5.09 10.25
CA TYR A 203 6.88 3.80 10.14
C TYR A 203 7.14 3.10 8.80
N THR A 204 7.25 3.87 7.71
CA THR A 204 7.46 3.33 6.38
C THR A 204 8.93 2.96 6.15
N ALA A 205 9.86 3.82 6.54
CA ALA A 205 11.29 3.64 6.39
C ALA A 205 11.79 2.38 7.12
N HIS A 206 11.37 2.16 8.36
CA HIS A 206 11.83 1.05 9.20
C HIS A 206 11.33 -0.34 8.75
N LYS A 207 10.51 -0.43 7.69
CA LYS A 207 10.15 -1.72 7.06
C LYS A 207 11.13 -2.14 5.97
N ARG A 208 11.98 -1.22 5.50
CA ARG A 208 12.81 -1.41 4.31
C ARG A 208 13.72 -2.62 4.44
N ASP A 209 14.41 -2.76 5.58
CA ASP A 209 15.37 -3.85 5.79
C ASP A 209 14.69 -5.22 5.75
N PHE A 210 13.51 -5.34 6.37
CA PHE A 210 12.72 -6.57 6.30
C PHE A 210 12.33 -6.89 4.85
N ILE A 211 11.78 -5.91 4.13
CA ILE A 211 11.34 -6.10 2.74
C ILE A 211 12.52 -6.51 1.85
N GLN A 212 13.65 -5.82 1.96
CA GLN A 212 14.84 -6.11 1.17
C GLN A 212 15.41 -7.49 1.48
N ARG A 213 15.44 -7.88 2.76
CA ARG A 213 15.88 -9.22 3.17
C ARG A 213 15.03 -10.31 2.54
N ILE A 214 13.70 -10.16 2.56
CA ILE A 214 12.79 -11.13 1.93
C ILE A 214 12.99 -11.15 0.41
N LEU A 215 13.03 -9.99 -0.24
CA LEU A 215 13.25 -9.90 -1.70
C LEU A 215 14.57 -10.52 -2.15
N ASN A 216 15.63 -10.40 -1.35
CA ASN A 216 16.93 -11.01 -1.65
C ASN A 216 16.95 -12.53 -1.48
N SER A 217 15.96 -13.10 -0.79
CA SER A 217 15.86 -14.55 -0.55
C SER A 217 15.01 -15.29 -1.58
N ILE A 218 14.43 -14.60 -2.57
CA ILE A 218 13.45 -15.13 -3.53
C ILE A 218 13.66 -14.67 -4.98
#